data_AF-C3ZW45-F1
#
_entry.id   AF-C3ZW45-F1
#
_cell.length_a   1.000
_cell.length_b   1.000
_cell.length_c   1.000
_cell.angle_alpha   90.00
_cell.angle_beta   90.00
_cell.angle_gamma   90.00
#
_symmetry.space_group_name_H-M   'P 1'
#
loop_
_entity.id
_entity.type
_entity.pdbx_description
1 polymer ?
#
loop_
_entity_poly.entity_id
_entity_poly.type
_entity_poly.pdbx_seq_one_letter_code
_entity_poly.pdbx_strand_id
1 'polypeptide(L)'
;CAIVGNGGILLNSSCGNEIDSHDYVIRMNMADIRGYEQDVGLKSNLSFINWKRVKELGDELSSNDTREEVLQHLVLLNGSVFSYVKLKTGAAIRALESLQALLKEYKLNITMTYSRSNVPVVPLRETFIPGLKSPTSGLIAYILATRFCDVITLYGF
;
A
#
# COMPACT_ATOMS: atom_id res chain seq x y z
N CYS A 1 -9.69 12.43 -2.15
CA CYS A 1 -8.69 11.38 -1.88
C CYS A 1 -7.42 11.63 -2.66
N ALA A 2 -6.26 11.39 -2.07
CA ALA A 2 -4.98 11.31 -2.78
C ALA A 2 -4.61 9.83 -2.96
N ILE A 3 -4.21 9.44 -4.18
CA ILE A 3 -3.59 8.15 -4.44
C ILE A 3 -2.13 8.41 -4.77
N VAL A 4 -1.24 7.86 -3.96
CA VAL A 4 0.20 8.05 -4.05
C VAL A 4 0.84 6.76 -4.54
N GLY A 5 1.25 6.78 -5.80
CA GLY A 5 2.12 5.78 -6.40
C GLY A 5 3.57 5.95 -5.94
N ASN A 6 4.43 5.02 -6.38
CA ASN A 6 5.84 4.98 -5.96
C ASN A 6 6.78 5.51 -7.07
N GLY A 7 6.26 6.33 -8.00
CA GLY A 7 7.03 6.88 -9.09
C GLY A 7 8.04 7.93 -8.60
N GLY A 8 9.28 7.85 -9.09
CA GLY A 8 10.37 8.76 -8.71
C GLY A 8 10.15 10.23 -9.09
N ILE A 9 9.10 10.54 -9.87
CA ILE A 9 8.68 11.92 -10.17
C ILE A 9 8.30 12.72 -8.90
N LEU A 10 8.03 12.04 -7.78
CA LEU A 10 7.76 12.71 -6.51
C LEU A 10 9.02 13.29 -5.85
N LEU A 11 10.22 12.84 -6.21
CA LEU A 11 11.46 13.33 -5.60
C LEU A 11 11.66 14.83 -5.88
N ASN A 12 11.87 15.61 -4.83
CA ASN A 12 11.96 17.08 -4.82
C ASN A 12 10.69 17.80 -5.32
N SER A 13 9.54 17.14 -5.31
CA SER A 13 8.27 17.75 -5.72
C SER A 13 7.70 18.70 -4.66
N SER A 14 8.07 18.52 -3.39
CA SER A 14 7.44 19.20 -2.25
C SER A 14 5.91 19.00 -2.16
N CYS A 15 5.37 17.94 -2.78
CA CYS A 15 3.94 17.63 -2.77
C CYS A 15 3.41 17.16 -1.41
N GLY A 16 4.28 16.90 -0.41
CA GLY A 16 3.90 16.23 0.83
C GLY A 16 2.78 16.94 1.60
N ASN A 17 2.85 18.27 1.72
CA ASN A 17 1.80 19.05 2.39
C ASN A 17 0.46 19.00 1.64
N GLU A 18 0.50 18.99 0.29
CA GLU A 18 -0.69 18.90 -0.54
C GLU A 18 -1.32 17.50 -0.41
N ILE A 19 -0.50 16.44 -0.46
CA ILE A 19 -0.94 15.06 -0.24
C ILE A 19 -1.61 14.95 1.14
N ASP A 20 -0.96 15.46 2.19
CA ASP A 20 -1.46 15.41 3.56
C ASP A 20 -2.70 16.29 3.79
N SER A 21 -2.99 17.25 2.90
CA SER A 21 -4.22 18.03 2.97
C SER A 21 -5.48 17.25 2.58
N HIS A 22 -5.34 16.10 1.88
CA HIS A 22 -6.49 15.29 1.46
C HIS A 22 -7.15 14.58 2.64
N ASP A 23 -8.48 14.40 2.59
CA ASP A 23 -9.25 13.70 3.64
C ASP A 23 -8.82 12.23 3.81
N TYR A 24 -8.37 11.61 2.72
CA TYR A 24 -8.00 10.20 2.68
C TYR A 24 -6.82 10.00 1.72
N VAL A 25 -5.77 9.35 2.20
CA VAL A 25 -4.54 9.05 1.45
C VAL A 25 -4.37 7.54 1.29
N ILE A 26 -4.24 7.13 0.02
CA ILE A 26 -4.07 5.74 -0.39
C ILE A 26 -2.66 5.56 -0.92
N ARG A 27 -1.89 4.64 -0.30
CA ARG A 27 -0.51 4.32 -0.65
C ARG A 27 -0.38 2.88 -1.13
N MET A 28 0.82 2.50 -1.57
CA MET A 28 1.07 1.17 -2.13
C MET A 28 2.33 0.54 -1.56
N ASN A 29 2.23 -0.76 -1.29
CA ASN A 29 3.32 -1.67 -0.99
C ASN A 29 4.21 -1.25 0.19
N MET A 30 3.66 -0.50 1.14
CA MET A 30 4.42 0.03 2.29
C MET A 30 5.72 0.72 1.83
N ALA A 31 5.62 1.61 0.83
CA ALA A 31 6.75 2.42 0.39
C ALA A 31 7.23 3.33 1.51
N ASP A 32 8.55 3.50 1.63
CA ASP A 32 9.16 4.30 2.68
C ASP A 32 8.76 5.76 2.58
N ILE A 33 8.29 6.29 3.70
CA ILE A 33 7.95 7.71 3.86
C ILE A 33 9.11 8.45 4.54
N ARG A 34 9.88 7.75 5.38
CA ARG A 34 10.95 8.35 6.17
C ARG A 34 12.05 8.89 5.25
N GLY A 35 12.39 10.16 5.43
CA GLY A 35 13.36 10.87 4.60
C GLY A 35 12.78 11.45 3.29
N TYR A 36 11.49 11.21 3.01
CA TYR A 36 10.78 11.71 1.84
C TYR A 36 9.52 12.50 2.22
N GLU A 37 9.32 12.82 3.50
CA GLU A 37 8.09 13.42 4.04
C GLU A 37 7.70 14.71 3.31
N GLN A 38 8.67 15.54 2.95
CA GLN A 38 8.45 16.78 2.21
C GLN A 38 7.80 16.53 0.85
N ASP A 39 8.13 15.42 0.20
CA ASP A 39 7.70 15.07 -1.14
C ASP A 39 6.42 14.23 -1.14
N VAL A 40 6.32 13.27 -0.20
CA VAL A 40 5.27 12.25 -0.22
C VAL A 40 4.27 12.37 0.92
N GLY A 41 4.50 13.23 1.91
CA GLY A 41 3.63 13.41 3.07
C GLY A 41 3.67 12.24 4.06
N LEU A 42 3.10 12.44 5.24
CA LEU A 42 3.04 11.47 6.35
C LEU A 42 1.70 10.74 6.43
N LYS A 43 0.61 11.35 5.96
CA LYS A 43 -0.74 10.79 6.10
C LYS A 43 -0.86 9.50 5.28
N SER A 44 -1.39 8.45 5.89
CA SER A 44 -1.67 7.18 5.24
C SER A 44 -2.90 6.54 5.88
N ASN A 45 -3.97 6.37 5.10
CA ASN A 45 -5.21 5.79 5.58
C ASN A 45 -5.40 4.36 5.08
N LEU A 46 -4.97 4.08 3.85
CA LEU A 46 -5.04 2.77 3.23
C LEU A 46 -3.74 2.46 2.48
N SER A 47 -3.17 1.28 2.68
CA SER A 47 -2.03 0.79 1.91
C SER A 47 -2.40 -0.50 1.18
N PHE A 48 -2.25 -0.51 -0.15
CA PHE A 48 -2.42 -1.73 -0.95
C PHE A 48 -1.12 -2.52 -1.03
N ILE A 49 -1.12 -3.75 -0.54
CA ILE A 49 0.06 -4.60 -0.50
C ILE A 49 -0.08 -5.71 -1.54
N ASN A 50 0.80 -5.70 -2.54
CA ASN A 50 0.86 -6.77 -3.54
C ASN A 50 1.56 -8.02 -2.98
N TRP A 51 1.47 -9.11 -3.74
CA TRP A 51 2.00 -10.39 -3.29
C TRP A 51 3.52 -10.45 -3.16
N LYS A 52 4.23 -9.68 -3.99
CA LYS A 52 5.69 -9.60 -3.95
C LYS A 52 6.12 -8.94 -2.64
N ARG A 53 5.45 -7.84 -2.25
CA ARG A 53 5.73 -7.16 -0.99
C ARG A 53 5.41 -8.02 0.23
N VAL A 54 4.33 -8.81 0.22
CA VAL A 54 4.04 -9.77 1.30
C VAL A 54 5.19 -10.77 1.48
N LYS A 55 5.80 -11.23 0.38
CA LYS A 55 6.95 -12.13 0.45
C LYS A 55 8.18 -11.43 1.06
N GLU A 56 8.51 -10.24 0.57
CA GLU A 56 9.64 -9.44 1.07
C GLU A 56 9.50 -9.12 2.57
N LEU A 57 8.29 -8.78 3.02
CA LEU A 57 7.99 -8.61 4.45
C LEU A 57 8.27 -9.89 5.26
N GLY A 58 7.94 -11.06 4.71
CA GLY A 58 8.25 -12.33 5.37
C GLY A 58 9.74 -12.54 5.56
N ASP A 59 10.54 -12.18 4.56
CA ASP A 59 12.00 -12.28 4.60
C ASP A 59 12.58 -11.24 5.59
N GLU A 60 12.11 -9.99 5.56
CA GLU A 60 12.50 -8.91 6.49
C GLU A 60 12.17 -9.21 7.96
N LEU A 61 11.02 -9.84 8.22
CA LEU A 61 10.60 -10.18 9.59
C LEU A 61 11.40 -11.37 10.17
N SER A 62 12.21 -12.06 9.37
CA SER A 62 13.00 -13.20 9.81
C SER A 62 14.36 -12.82 10.44
N SER A 63 14.84 -11.60 10.19
CA SER A 63 16.08 -11.05 10.76
C SER A 63 15.78 -9.93 11.75
N ASN A 64 16.54 -9.86 12.85
CA ASN A 64 16.30 -8.88 13.91
C ASN A 64 16.49 -7.43 13.44
N ASP A 65 17.53 -7.15 12.64
CA ASP A 65 17.86 -5.79 12.20
C ASP A 65 16.75 -5.24 11.29
N THR A 66 16.34 -6.01 10.29
CA THR A 66 15.26 -5.63 9.36
C THR A 66 13.88 -5.63 10.02
N ARG A 67 13.67 -6.45 11.05
CA ARG A 67 12.42 -6.43 11.82
C ARG A 67 12.20 -5.10 12.54
N GLU A 68 13.27 -4.50 13.07
CA GLU A 68 13.20 -3.19 13.72
C GLU A 68 12.86 -2.08 12.73
N GLU A 69 13.44 -2.12 11.52
CA GLU A 69 13.09 -1.18 10.44
C GLU A 69 11.62 -1.29 10.03
N VAL A 70 11.11 -2.52 9.87
CA VAL A 70 9.69 -2.78 9.57
C VAL A 70 8.80 -2.24 10.70
N LEU A 71 9.15 -2.49 11.96
CA LEU A 71 8.39 -2.00 13.11
C LEU A 71 8.30 -0.46 13.10
N GLN A 72 9.44 0.21 12.88
CA GLN A 72 9.49 1.67 12.82
C GLN A 72 8.60 2.24 11.73
N HIS A 73 8.51 1.56 10.58
CA HIS A 73 7.58 1.93 9.53
C HIS A 73 6.11 1.66 9.95
N LEU A 74 5.81 0.52 10.56
CA LEU A 74 4.45 0.19 11.03
C LEU A 74 3.94 1.19 12.08
N VAL A 75 4.81 1.74 12.93
CA VAL A 75 4.44 2.78 13.90
C VAL A 75 3.92 4.05 13.19
N LEU A 76 4.54 4.45 12.07
CA LEU A 76 4.08 5.60 11.27
C LEU A 76 2.72 5.34 10.60
N LEU A 77 2.38 4.06 10.39
CA LEU A 77 1.16 3.62 9.74
C LEU A 77 0.06 3.23 10.74
N ASN A 78 0.23 3.56 12.01
CA ASN A 78 -0.75 3.23 13.04
C ASN A 78 -2.11 3.90 12.78
N GLY A 79 -3.19 3.15 12.93
CA GLY A 79 -4.56 3.61 12.59
C GLY A 79 -4.96 3.41 11.12
N SER A 80 -4.06 2.89 10.27
CA SER A 80 -4.34 2.66 8.85
C SER A 80 -4.91 1.27 8.55
N VAL A 81 -5.40 1.11 7.31
CA VAL A 81 -5.87 -0.15 6.75
C VAL A 81 -4.84 -0.71 5.78
N PHE A 82 -4.48 -1.98 5.91
CA PHE A 82 -3.65 -2.70 4.95
C PHE A 82 -4.51 -3.67 4.16
N SER A 83 -4.63 -3.44 2.85
CA SER A 83 -5.39 -4.29 1.93
C SER A 83 -4.45 -5.11 1.07
N TYR A 84 -4.50 -6.44 1.18
CA TYR A 84 -3.66 -7.33 0.38
C TYR A 84 -4.46 -8.22 -0.57
N VAL A 85 -3.78 -8.74 -1.60
CA VAL A 85 -4.36 -9.76 -2.48
C VAL A 85 -4.33 -11.11 -1.76
N LYS A 86 -5.44 -11.83 -1.67
CA LYS A 86 -5.47 -13.12 -0.97
C LYS A 86 -4.52 -14.13 -1.62
N LEU A 87 -3.49 -14.53 -0.87
CA LEU A 87 -2.52 -15.53 -1.27
C LEU A 87 -2.82 -16.87 -0.60
N LYS A 88 -2.54 -17.96 -1.30
CA LYS A 88 -2.71 -19.33 -0.79
C LYS A 88 -1.37 -20.07 -0.62
N THR A 89 -0.24 -19.38 -0.75
CA THR A 89 1.08 -20.00 -0.55
C THR A 89 1.43 -20.03 0.93
N GLY A 90 2.00 -21.14 1.41
CA GLY A 90 2.37 -21.28 2.83
C GLY A 90 3.36 -20.22 3.30
N ALA A 91 4.27 -19.76 2.43
CA ALA A 91 5.20 -18.68 2.73
C ALA A 91 4.48 -17.34 2.98
N ALA A 92 3.48 -16.99 2.15
CA ALA A 92 2.73 -15.76 2.32
C ALA A 92 1.83 -15.80 3.57
N ILE A 93 1.24 -16.96 3.88
CA ILE A 93 0.46 -17.15 5.10
C ILE A 93 1.35 -16.90 6.33
N ARG A 94 2.53 -17.52 6.39
CA ARG A 94 3.49 -17.29 7.48
C ARG A 94 3.94 -15.84 7.59
N ALA A 95 4.20 -15.17 6.47
CA ALA A 95 4.58 -13.76 6.47
C ALA A 95 3.48 -12.87 7.10
N LEU A 96 2.21 -13.12 6.73
CA LEU A 96 1.07 -12.40 7.29
C LEU A 96 0.83 -12.73 8.77
N GLU A 97 1.03 -13.98 9.19
CA GLU A 97 0.96 -14.39 10.59
C GLU A 97 2.06 -13.72 11.44
N SER A 98 3.30 -13.68 10.94
CA SER A 98 4.41 -12.97 11.59
C SER A 98 4.13 -11.48 11.71
N LEU A 99 3.61 -10.85 10.65
CA LEU A 99 3.19 -9.45 10.69
C LEU A 99 2.09 -9.23 11.75
N GLN A 100 1.06 -10.08 11.76
CA GLN A 100 -0.02 -9.98 12.74
C GLN A 100 0.46 -10.16 14.18
N ALA A 101 1.41 -11.07 14.42
CA ALA A 101 2.04 -11.25 15.71
C ALA A 101 2.79 -9.98 16.16
N LEU A 102 3.54 -9.35 15.25
CA LEU A 102 4.24 -8.10 15.52
C LEU A 102 3.27 -6.96 15.85
N LEU A 103 2.21 -6.80 15.06
CA LEU A 103 1.16 -5.78 15.33
C LEU A 103 0.55 -5.96 16.71
N LYS A 104 0.29 -7.20 17.14
CA LYS A 104 -0.27 -7.52 18.46
C LYS A 104 0.73 -7.26 19.59
N GLU A 105 1.98 -7.66 19.41
CA GLU A 105 3.08 -7.46 20.37
C GLU A 105 3.24 -5.97 20.72
N TYR A 106 3.26 -5.12 19.71
CA TYR A 106 3.44 -3.67 19.85
C TYR A 106 2.14 -2.87 19.96
N LYS A 107 0.99 -3.55 20.06
CA LYS A 107 -0.35 -2.95 20.21
C LYS A 107 -0.67 -1.92 19.12
N LEU A 108 -0.23 -2.18 17.89
CA LEU A 108 -0.50 -1.32 16.74
C LEU A 108 -1.92 -1.55 16.22
N ASN A 109 -2.65 -0.47 15.97
CA ASN A 109 -3.99 -0.47 15.45
C ASN A 109 -3.97 -0.41 13.91
N ILE A 110 -3.51 -1.50 13.28
CA ILE A 110 -3.54 -1.65 11.82
C ILE A 110 -4.60 -2.68 11.46
N THR A 111 -5.55 -2.28 10.61
CA THR A 111 -6.62 -3.19 10.16
C THR A 111 -6.17 -3.93 8.91
N MET A 112 -6.06 -5.25 9.01
CA MET A 112 -5.75 -6.12 7.86
C MET A 112 -7.03 -6.51 7.12
N THR A 113 -7.09 -6.26 5.81
CA THR A 113 -8.18 -6.68 4.92
C THR A 113 -7.64 -7.31 3.66
N TYR A 114 -8.48 -8.05 2.93
CA TYR A 114 -8.07 -8.68 1.67
C TYR A 114 -9.17 -8.70 0.63
N SER A 115 -8.75 -8.63 -0.64
CA SER A 115 -9.65 -8.83 -1.77
C SER A 115 -9.90 -10.32 -2.00
N ARG A 116 -11.18 -10.73 -2.02
CA ARG A 116 -11.58 -12.12 -2.30
C ARG A 116 -11.41 -12.49 -3.78
N SER A 117 -11.59 -11.51 -4.66
CA SER A 117 -11.51 -11.65 -6.12
C SER A 117 -10.58 -10.58 -6.68
N ASN A 118 -9.89 -10.90 -7.78
CA ASN A 118 -9.06 -9.93 -8.49
C ASN A 118 -9.92 -9.03 -9.37
N VAL A 119 -9.38 -7.84 -9.70
CA VAL A 119 -9.98 -6.94 -10.69
C VAL A 119 -10.06 -7.66 -12.05
N PRO A 120 -11.24 -7.69 -12.72
CA PRO A 120 -11.39 -8.39 -13.98
C PRO A 120 -10.59 -7.68 -15.09
N VAL A 121 -9.62 -8.39 -15.66
CA VAL A 121 -8.69 -7.81 -16.65
C VAL A 121 -9.30 -7.70 -18.04
N VAL A 122 -10.15 -8.66 -18.43
CA VAL A 122 -10.71 -8.73 -19.79
C VAL A 122 -11.50 -7.45 -20.15
N PRO A 123 -12.45 -6.97 -19.33
CA PRO A 123 -13.17 -5.74 -19.64
C PRO A 123 -12.24 -4.51 -19.69
N LEU A 124 -11.24 -4.44 -18.80
CA LEU A 124 -10.27 -3.36 -18.78
C LEU A 124 -9.44 -3.31 -20.06
N ARG A 125 -8.98 -4.49 -20.51
CA ARG A 125 -8.15 -4.62 -21.70
C ARG A 125 -8.90 -4.27 -22.98
N GLU A 126 -10.14 -4.74 -23.09
CA GLU A 126 -10.94 -4.59 -24.32
C GLU A 126 -11.57 -3.21 -24.44
N THR A 127 -11.89 -2.57 -23.31
CA THR A 127 -12.62 -1.29 -23.31
C THR A 127 -11.70 -0.08 -23.12
N PHE A 128 -10.65 -0.19 -22.29
CA PHE A 128 -9.91 0.98 -21.81
C PHE A 128 -8.41 0.96 -22.15
N ILE A 129 -7.73 -0.18 -21.96
CA ILE A 129 -6.27 -0.27 -22.05
C ILE A 129 -5.89 -1.46 -22.95
N PRO A 130 -5.85 -1.27 -24.28
CA PRO A 130 -5.44 -2.32 -25.21
C PRO A 130 -4.08 -2.91 -24.82
N GLY A 131 -4.02 -4.24 -24.74
CA GLY A 131 -2.79 -4.97 -24.39
C GLY A 131 -2.50 -5.11 -22.89
N LEU A 132 -3.38 -4.64 -22.00
CA LEU A 132 -3.23 -4.84 -20.55
C LEU A 132 -3.19 -6.34 -20.19
N LYS A 133 -2.06 -6.80 -19.65
CA LYS A 133 -1.88 -8.19 -19.17
C LYS A 133 -2.40 -8.39 -17.74
N SER A 134 -2.10 -7.44 -16.86
CA SER A 134 -2.57 -7.40 -15.48
C SER A 134 -2.59 -5.95 -14.98
N PRO A 135 -3.56 -5.56 -14.14
CA PRO A 135 -3.61 -4.23 -13.58
C PRO A 135 -2.48 -4.03 -12.55
N THR A 136 -1.87 -2.85 -12.55
CA THR A 136 -0.91 -2.44 -11.51
C THR A 136 -1.63 -2.23 -10.17
N SER A 137 -0.91 -2.27 -9.04
CA SER A 137 -1.48 -1.87 -7.75
C SER A 137 -2.14 -0.50 -7.84
N GLY A 138 -1.50 0.42 -8.58
CA GLY A 138 -1.99 1.75 -8.94
C GLY A 138 -3.39 1.78 -9.51
N LEU A 139 -3.57 1.05 -10.60
CA LEU A 139 -4.84 0.95 -11.30
C LEU A 139 -5.92 0.29 -10.42
N ILE A 140 -5.55 -0.73 -9.63
CA ILE A 140 -6.47 -1.37 -8.68
C ILE A 140 -6.91 -0.36 -7.61
N ALA A 141 -5.98 0.42 -7.04
CA ALA A 141 -6.28 1.43 -6.03
C ALA A 141 -7.20 2.53 -6.59
N TYR A 142 -6.93 2.99 -7.80
CA TYR A 142 -7.81 3.94 -8.50
C TYR A 142 -9.22 3.39 -8.65
N ILE A 143 -9.37 2.17 -9.20
CA ILE A 143 -10.67 1.52 -9.39
C ILE A 143 -11.43 1.35 -8.07
N LEU A 144 -10.74 1.01 -6.98
CA LEU A 144 -11.39 0.89 -5.67
C LEU A 144 -11.78 2.28 -5.12
N ALA A 145 -10.89 3.27 -5.24
CA ALA A 145 -11.14 4.63 -4.77
C ALA A 145 -12.37 5.26 -5.44
N THR A 146 -12.66 4.95 -6.71
CA THR A 146 -13.88 5.44 -7.38
C THR A 146 -15.18 4.95 -6.72
N ARG A 147 -15.12 4.03 -5.75
CA ARG A 147 -16.28 3.53 -5.02
C ARG A 147 -16.60 4.33 -3.76
N PHE A 148 -15.67 5.14 -3.26
CA PHE A 148 -15.82 5.86 -1.99
C PHE A 148 -15.18 7.26 -1.95
N CYS A 149 -14.52 7.70 -3.02
CA CYS A 149 -13.93 9.03 -3.14
C CYS A 149 -14.69 9.86 -4.17
N ASP A 150 -15.08 11.08 -3.80
CA ASP A 150 -15.75 12.02 -4.72
C ASP A 150 -14.76 12.65 -5.73
N VAL A 151 -13.59 13.04 -5.24
CA VAL A 151 -12.49 13.61 -6.05
C VAL A 151 -11.21 12.82 -5.78
N ILE A 152 -10.51 12.44 -6.85
CA ILE A 152 -9.28 11.66 -6.78
C ILE A 152 -8.15 12.46 -7.44
N THR A 153 -7.08 12.69 -6.68
CA THR A 153 -5.82 13.26 -7.18
C THR A 153 -4.75 12.18 -7.20
N LEU A 154 -4.01 12.09 -8.30
CA LEU A 154 -2.97 11.08 -8.50
C LEU A 154 -1.58 11.71 -8.35
N TYR A 155 -0.72 11.06 -7.58
CA TYR A 155 0.67 11.46 -7.33
C TYR A 155 1.60 10.27 -7.64
N GLY A 156 2.74 10.51 -8.29
CA GLY A 156 3.75 9.46 -8.47
C GLY A 156 3.38 8.34 -9.44
N PHE A 157 2.66 8.66 -10.53
CA PHE A 157 2.27 7.75 -11.60
C PHE A 157 2.95 8.09 -12.92
#